data_AF-A0A328KYL3-F1
#
_entry.id   AF-A0A328KYL3-F1
#
_cell.length_a   1.000
_cell.length_b   1.000
_cell.length_c   1.000
_cell.angle_alpha   90.00
_cell.angle_beta   90.00
_cell.angle_gamma   90.00
#
_symmetry.space_group_name_H-M   'P 1'
#
loop_
_entity.id
_entity.type
_entity.pdbx_description
1 polymer ?
#
loop_
_entity_poly.entity_id
_entity_poly.type
_entity_poly.pdbx_seq_one_letter_code
_entity_poly.pdbx_strand_id
1 'polypeptide(L)'
;EGANLCPTQGLPKKQRDVLFMCQEMLSEIARIGGGLGFRLIFCTQYPTSDTLPRQIKQNADAKLGFRLPTAVASQVALDEPGLEDLPSLPGRALFKTDRTEEIQVPYLKDTDMWKLLKQYKVVKQHEASNTQTESETNRDFIHFE
;
A
#
# COMPACT_ATOMS: atom_id res chain seq x y z
N GLU A 1 -4.65 -2.16 -5.62
CA GLU A 1 -3.55 -3.16 -5.50
C GLU A 1 -2.25 -2.51 -5.97
N GLY A 2 -1.12 -2.78 -5.30
CA GLY A 2 0.20 -2.26 -5.68
C GLY A 2 0.63 -2.64 -7.10
N ALA A 3 0.22 -3.82 -7.59
CA ALA A 3 0.49 -4.25 -8.96
C ALA A 3 -0.11 -3.33 -10.04
N ASN A 4 -1.19 -2.60 -9.74
CA ASN A 4 -1.78 -1.64 -10.69
C ASN A 4 -0.87 -0.44 -10.97
N LEU A 5 0.14 -0.23 -10.13
CA LEU A 5 1.14 0.82 -10.29
C LEU A 5 2.40 0.31 -11.00
N CYS A 6 2.43 -0.96 -11.43
CA CYS A 6 3.54 -1.53 -12.16
C CYS A 6 3.51 -1.10 -13.64
N PRO A 7 4.57 -0.45 -14.16
CA PRO A 7 4.65 -0.13 -15.58
C PRO A 7 4.84 -1.42 -16.40
N THR A 8 3.78 -1.88 -17.06
CA THR A 8 3.81 -3.11 -17.86
C THR A 8 4.23 -2.84 -19.32
N GLN A 9 4.88 -3.82 -19.94
CA GLN A 9 5.14 -3.82 -21.38
C GLN A 9 3.81 -3.83 -22.16
N GLY A 10 3.77 -3.13 -23.30
CA GLY A 10 2.56 -3.01 -24.14
C GLY A 10 1.68 -1.79 -23.85
N LEU A 11 1.90 -1.07 -22.74
CA LEU A 11 1.18 0.18 -22.46
C LEU A 11 1.66 1.34 -23.36
N PRO A 12 0.76 2.25 -23.77
CA PRO A 12 1.13 3.50 -24.44
C PRO A 12 2.15 4.28 -23.61
N LYS A 13 3.12 4.91 -24.27
CA LYS A 13 4.23 5.63 -23.62
C LYS A 13 3.75 6.57 -22.52
N LYS A 14 2.76 7.42 -22.82
CA LYS A 14 2.20 8.39 -21.85
C LYS A 14 1.68 7.72 -20.58
N GLN A 15 0.98 6.60 -20.68
CA GLN A 15 0.45 5.89 -19.52
C GLN A 15 1.56 5.24 -18.71
N ARG A 16 2.55 4.66 -19.40
CA ARG A 16 3.73 4.06 -18.77
C ARG A 16 4.53 5.10 -17.99
N ASP A 17 4.74 6.28 -18.56
CA ASP A 17 5.46 7.38 -17.92
C ASP A 17 4.76 7.83 -16.63
N VAL A 18 3.42 7.87 -16.62
CA VAL A 18 2.63 8.15 -15.40
C VAL A 18 2.84 7.09 -14.34
N LEU A 19 2.80 5.79 -14.70
CA LEU A 19 3.02 4.71 -13.75
C LEU A 19 4.44 4.73 -13.17
N PHE A 20 5.45 5.05 -13.99
CA PHE A 20 6.81 5.27 -13.51
C PHE A 20 6.88 6.40 -12.49
N MET A 21 6.28 7.56 -12.79
CA MET A 21 6.24 8.67 -11.82
C MET A 21 5.58 8.27 -10.51
N CYS A 22 4.48 7.51 -10.54
CA CYS A 22 3.84 7.01 -9.33
C CYS A 22 4.75 6.09 -8.51
N GLN A 23 5.51 5.20 -9.14
CA GLN A 23 6.47 4.32 -8.44
C GLN A 23 7.63 5.11 -7.82
N GLU A 24 8.14 6.11 -8.51
CA GLU A 24 9.19 7.00 -7.97
C GLU A 24 8.68 7.77 -6.75
N MET A 25 7.46 8.33 -6.81
CA MET A 25 6.84 9.01 -5.67
C MET A 25 6.65 8.08 -4.48
N LEU A 26 6.15 6.85 -4.71
CA LEU A 26 6.00 5.87 -3.63
C LEU A 26 7.34 5.46 -3.02
N SER A 27 8.39 5.35 -3.85
CA SER A 27 9.74 5.04 -3.39
C SER A 27 10.31 6.17 -2.53
N GLU A 28 10.05 7.43 -2.90
CA GLU A 28 10.43 8.58 -2.11
C GLU A 28 9.71 8.60 -0.76
N ILE A 29 8.38 8.38 -0.76
CA ILE A 29 7.59 8.29 0.47
C ILE A 29 8.12 7.17 1.37
N ALA A 30 8.44 6.00 0.81
CA ALA A 30 9.01 4.90 1.57
C ALA A 30 10.37 5.27 2.20
N ARG A 31 11.21 6.03 1.49
CA ARG A 31 12.56 6.39 1.92
C ARG A 31 12.60 7.47 2.99
N ILE A 32 11.80 8.54 2.86
CA ILE A 32 11.88 9.71 3.76
C ILE A 32 10.64 9.91 4.63
N GLY A 33 9.53 9.25 4.30
CA GLY A 33 8.23 9.47 4.95
C GLY A 33 8.24 9.17 6.44
N GLY A 34 8.98 8.14 6.87
CA GLY A 34 9.07 7.75 8.28
C GLY A 34 9.57 8.87 9.19
N GLY A 35 10.59 9.63 8.77
CA GLY A 35 11.12 10.77 9.52
C GLY A 35 10.17 11.98 9.57
N LEU A 36 9.19 12.03 8.67
CA LEU A 36 8.21 13.10 8.54
C LEU A 36 6.83 12.73 9.14
N GLY A 37 6.71 11.54 9.73
CA GLY A 37 5.45 11.05 10.31
C GLY A 37 4.47 10.44 9.30
N PHE A 38 4.88 10.26 8.05
CA PHE A 38 4.10 9.54 7.04
C PHE A 38 4.39 8.04 7.08
N ARG A 39 3.35 7.22 6.88
CA ARG A 39 3.47 5.76 6.81
C ARG A 39 2.87 5.24 5.52
N LEU A 40 3.60 4.37 4.84
CA LEU A 40 3.15 3.71 3.61
C LEU A 40 2.69 2.28 3.94
N ILE A 41 1.42 1.98 3.67
CA ILE A 41 0.91 0.60 3.66
C ILE A 41 0.83 0.15 2.21
N PHE A 42 1.75 -0.71 1.78
CA PHE A 42 1.81 -1.23 0.43
C PHE A 42 1.34 -2.69 0.37
N CYS A 43 0.29 -2.97 -0.41
CA CYS A 43 -0.34 -4.29 -0.49
C CYS A 43 -0.41 -4.80 -1.94
N THR A 44 -0.07 -6.07 -2.17
CA THR A 44 -0.20 -6.77 -3.46
C THR A 44 -0.68 -8.21 -3.24
N GLN A 45 -1.42 -8.77 -4.19
CA GLN A 45 -1.85 -10.18 -4.18
C GLN A 45 -0.84 -11.09 -4.88
N TYR A 46 -0.07 -10.55 -5.84
CA TYR A 46 0.95 -11.29 -6.56
C TYR A 46 2.30 -10.58 -6.39
N PRO A 47 3.05 -10.88 -5.32
CA PRO A 47 4.35 -10.27 -5.10
C PRO A 47 5.35 -10.79 -6.14
N THR A 48 5.64 -9.96 -7.13
CA THR A 48 6.71 -10.16 -8.10
C THR A 48 7.72 -9.03 -7.97
N SER A 49 8.93 -9.23 -8.51
CA SER A 49 9.96 -8.17 -8.51
C SER A 49 9.51 -6.88 -9.20
N ASP A 50 8.54 -6.98 -10.13
CA ASP A 50 7.99 -5.82 -10.86
C ASP A 50 6.89 -5.10 -10.07
N THR A 51 6.04 -5.86 -9.37
CA THR A 51 4.89 -5.32 -8.63
C THR A 51 5.21 -4.88 -7.21
N LEU A 52 6.33 -5.36 -6.64
CA LEU A 52 6.87 -4.91 -5.36
C LEU A 52 8.22 -4.21 -5.59
N PRO A 53 8.22 -2.88 -5.80
CA PRO A 53 9.45 -2.12 -6.03
C PRO A 53 10.48 -2.34 -4.92
N ARG A 54 11.75 -2.55 -5.33
CA ARG A 54 12.85 -2.84 -4.39
C ARG A 54 13.00 -1.78 -3.30
N GLN A 55 12.86 -0.50 -3.66
CA GLN A 55 12.94 0.61 -2.71
C GLN A 55 11.86 0.50 -1.62
N ILE A 56 10.61 0.24 -2.01
CA ILE A 56 9.51 0.08 -1.05
C ILE A 56 9.81 -1.11 -0.13
N LYS A 57 10.28 -2.23 -0.67
CA LYS A 57 10.61 -3.42 0.12
C LYS A 57 11.76 -3.18 1.12
N GLN A 58 12.81 -2.49 0.69
CA GLN A 58 14.00 -2.26 1.52
C GLN A 58 13.75 -1.25 2.63
N ASN A 59 12.86 -0.28 2.40
CA ASN A 59 12.50 0.75 3.38
C ASN A 59 11.26 0.38 4.22
N ALA A 60 10.71 -0.84 4.07
CA ALA A 60 9.59 -1.30 4.88
C ALA A 60 10.08 -1.81 6.25
N ASP A 61 9.68 -1.13 7.32
CA ASP A 61 9.98 -1.51 8.70
C ASP A 61 9.38 -2.86 9.10
N ALA A 62 8.23 -3.19 8.49
CA ALA A 62 7.49 -4.41 8.76
C ALA A 62 6.92 -4.99 7.46
N LYS A 63 6.91 -6.33 7.37
CA LYS A 63 6.36 -7.06 6.22
C LYS A 63 5.40 -8.12 6.74
N LEU A 64 4.21 -8.18 6.15
CA LEU A 64 3.17 -9.16 6.48
C LEU A 64 2.86 -9.97 5.22
N GLY A 65 3.06 -11.28 5.30
CA GLY A 65 2.78 -12.20 4.20
C GLY A 65 1.75 -13.24 4.58
N PHE A 66 0.75 -13.44 3.72
CA PHE A 66 -0.15 -14.59 3.80
C PHE A 66 0.39 -15.75 2.96
N ARG A 67 -0.27 -16.91 3.04
CA ARG A 67 0.14 -18.10 2.27
C ARG A 67 0.32 -17.76 0.78
N LEU A 68 1.50 -18.06 0.26
CA LEU A 68 1.85 -17.95 -1.17
C LEU A 68 2.13 -19.33 -1.75
N PRO A 69 2.04 -19.53 -3.07
CA PRO A 69 2.19 -20.85 -3.66
C PRO A 69 3.64 -21.35 -3.71
N THR A 70 4.65 -20.46 -3.68
CA THR A 70 6.05 -20.82 -3.93
C THR A 70 7.03 -20.06 -3.03
N ALA A 71 8.16 -20.72 -2.71
CA ALA A 71 9.28 -20.11 -2.00
C ALA A 71 9.83 -18.86 -2.70
N VAL A 72 9.77 -18.80 -4.04
CA VAL A 72 10.19 -17.62 -4.81
C VAL A 72 9.31 -16.41 -4.49
N ALA A 73 7.99 -16.61 -4.42
CA ALA A 73 7.07 -15.53 -4.07
C ALA A 73 7.27 -15.10 -2.60
N SER A 74 7.56 -16.04 -1.70
CA SER A 74 7.94 -15.77 -0.31
C SER A 74 9.20 -14.92 -0.22
N GLN A 75 10.25 -15.31 -0.94
CA GLN A 75 11.51 -14.58 -1.01
C GLN A 75 11.33 -13.16 -1.57
N VAL A 76 10.43 -12.97 -2.54
CA VAL A 76 10.12 -11.64 -3.06
C VAL A 76 9.44 -10.78 -2.00
N ALA A 77 8.45 -11.32 -1.28
CA ALA A 77 7.62 -10.59 -0.32
C ALA A 77 8.31 -10.33 1.04
N LEU A 78 8.97 -11.35 1.61
CA LEU A 78 9.53 -11.33 2.97
C LEU A 78 11.06 -11.41 3.02
N ASP A 79 11.74 -11.56 1.88
CA ASP A 79 13.19 -11.83 1.83
C ASP A 79 13.60 -13.15 2.51
N GLU A 80 12.66 -14.08 2.69
CA GLU A 80 12.88 -15.43 3.22
C GLU A 80 11.77 -16.40 2.75
N PRO A 81 12.02 -17.72 2.74
CA PRO A 81 10.99 -18.72 2.54
C PRO A 81 10.06 -18.86 3.75
N GLY A 82 8.93 -19.54 3.58
CA GLY A 82 8.03 -19.96 4.66
C GLY A 82 6.55 -19.66 4.42
N LEU A 83 6.22 -18.70 3.55
CA LEU A 83 4.80 -18.44 3.20
C LEU A 83 4.16 -19.60 2.43
N GLU A 84 4.97 -20.39 1.72
CA GLU A 84 4.57 -21.59 1.01
C GLU A 84 4.19 -22.76 1.93
N ASP A 85 4.72 -22.75 3.14
CA ASP A 85 4.52 -23.81 4.14
C ASP A 85 3.37 -23.50 5.11
N LEU A 86 2.88 -22.25 5.14
CA LEU A 86 1.77 -21.86 5.99
C LEU A 86 0.54 -22.75 5.75
N PRO A 87 -0.17 -23.23 6.79
CA PRO A 87 -1.35 -24.05 6.60
C PRO A 87 -2.44 -23.30 5.82
N SER A 88 -3.35 -24.04 5.19
CA SER A 88 -4.52 -23.46 4.51
C SER A 88 -5.57 -23.01 5.54
N LEU A 89 -5.22 -21.97 6.30
CA LEU A 89 -6.03 -21.36 7.34
C LEU A 89 -6.18 -19.86 7.04
N PRO A 90 -7.40 -19.36 6.78
CA PRO A 90 -7.62 -17.94 6.53
C PRO A 90 -7.06 -17.07 7.67
N GLY A 91 -6.36 -16.00 7.30
CA GLY A 91 -5.74 -15.07 8.25
C GLY A 91 -4.42 -15.56 8.86
N ARG A 92 -3.98 -16.78 8.58
CA ARG A 92 -2.65 -17.25 8.98
C ARG A 92 -1.57 -16.56 8.14
N ALA A 93 -0.58 -15.96 8.80
CA ALA A 93 0.44 -15.13 8.16
C ALA A 93 1.80 -15.26 8.86
N LEU A 94 2.85 -14.87 8.15
CA LEU A 94 4.15 -14.53 8.74
C LEU A 94 4.27 -13.01 8.84
N PHE A 95 4.66 -12.53 10.00
CA PHE A 95 4.95 -11.13 10.26
C PHE A 95 6.43 -10.96 10.55
N LYS A 96 7.10 -10.11 9.76
CA LYS A 96 8.53 -9.89 9.81
C LYS A 96 8.86 -8.45 10.16
N THR A 97 9.64 -8.28 11.21
CA THR A 97 10.28 -7.04 11.65
C THR A 97 11.79 -7.31 11.79
N ASP A 98 12.34 -7.18 13.00
CA ASP A 98 13.63 -7.71 13.45
C ASP A 98 13.69 -9.25 13.43
N ARG A 99 12.53 -9.88 13.58
CA ARG A 99 12.35 -11.34 13.58
C ARG A 99 11.08 -11.70 12.82
N THR A 100 10.96 -12.98 12.50
CA THR A 100 9.77 -13.51 11.83
C THR A 100 8.96 -14.34 12.82
N GLU A 101 7.69 -13.98 12.95
CA GLU A 101 6.73 -14.68 13.78
C GLU A 101 5.53 -15.15 12.93
N GLU A 102 5.08 -16.37 13.18
CA GLU A 102 3.80 -16.84 12.65
C GLU A 102 2.66 -16.27 13.49
N ILE A 103 1.72 -15.57 12.86
CA ILE A 103 0.60 -14.90 13.54
C ILE A 103 -0.75 -15.31 12.93
N GLN A 104 -1.82 -15.06 13.69
CA GLN A 104 -3.19 -15.14 13.22
C GLN A 104 -3.79 -13.74 13.16
N VAL A 105 -4.09 -13.26 11.95
CA VAL A 105 -4.69 -11.95 11.74
C VAL A 105 -6.18 -11.97 12.15
N PRO A 106 -6.68 -10.91 12.83
CA PRO A 106 -8.10 -10.81 13.18
C PRO A 106 -8.99 -10.83 11.94
N TYR A 107 -10.10 -11.55 12.04
CA TYR A 107 -11.12 -11.54 11.00
C TYR A 107 -12.07 -10.36 11.19
N LEU A 108 -12.22 -9.53 10.16
CA LEU A 108 -13.17 -8.42 10.11
C LEU A 108 -14.21 -8.70 9.04
N LYS A 109 -15.49 -8.81 9.43
CA LYS A 109 -16.60 -8.97 8.49
C LYS A 109 -16.92 -7.65 7.80
N ASP A 110 -17.38 -7.71 6.56
CA ASP A 110 -17.79 -6.53 5.80
C ASP A 110 -18.87 -5.71 6.53
N THR A 111 -19.82 -6.37 7.18
CA THR A 111 -20.88 -5.70 7.96
C THR A 111 -20.31 -4.90 9.12
N ASP A 112 -19.32 -5.46 9.82
CA ASP A 112 -18.65 -4.81 10.94
C ASP A 112 -17.77 -3.67 10.44
N MET A 113 -17.03 -3.87 9.35
CA MET A 113 -16.22 -2.84 8.69
C MET A 113 -17.09 -1.64 8.29
N TRP A 114 -18.20 -1.86 7.58
CA TRP A 114 -19.10 -0.77 7.16
C TRP A 114 -19.73 -0.05 8.35
N LYS A 115 -20.06 -0.77 9.43
CA LYS A 115 -20.57 -0.18 10.67
C LYS A 115 -19.54 0.75 11.32
N LEU A 116 -18.27 0.34 11.38
CA LEU A 116 -17.16 1.14 11.90
C LEU A 116 -16.88 2.38 11.05
N LEU A 117 -16.92 2.23 9.71
CA LEU A 117 -16.65 3.31 8.76
C LEU A 117 -17.81 4.32 8.62
N LYS A 118 -19.04 3.93 8.98
CA LYS A 118 -20.26 4.75 8.77
C LYS A 118 -20.13 6.18 9.31
N GLN A 119 -19.51 6.35 10.48
CA GLN A 119 -19.33 7.66 11.12
C GLN A 119 -18.37 8.60 10.35
N TYR A 120 -17.47 8.05 9.54
CA TYR A 120 -16.49 8.81 8.76
C TYR A 120 -16.95 9.06 7.32
N LYS A 121 -18.14 8.59 6.94
CA LYS A 121 -18.68 8.80 5.60
C LYS A 121 -19.02 10.29 5.43
N VAL A 122 -18.11 11.03 4.80
CA VAL A 122 -18.36 12.42 4.39
C VAL A 122 -19.41 12.41 3.28
N VAL A 123 -20.59 12.94 3.56
CA VAL A 123 -21.58 13.25 2.51
C VAL A 123 -21.09 14.52 1.84
N LYS A 124 -20.50 14.40 0.65
CA LYS A 124 -20.23 15.58 -0.18
C LYS A 124 -21.58 16.24 -0.47
N GLN A 125 -21.83 17.39 0.13
CA GLN A 125 -22.88 18.28 -0.37
C GLN A 125 -22.42 18.74 -1.74
N HIS A 126 -23.18 18.41 -2.78
CA HIS A 126 -23.03 19.07 -4.06
C HIS A 126 -23.52 20.50 -3.87
N GLU A 127 -22.63 21.41 -3.48
CA GLU A 127 -22.87 22.82 -3.75
C GLU A 127 -22.96 22.95 -5.27
N ALA A 128 -24.15 23.32 -5.75
CA ALA A 128 -24.37 23.64 -7.14
C ALA A 128 -23.35 24.71 -7.53
N SER A 129 -22.62 24.46 -8.62
CA SER A 129 -21.59 25.34 -9.15
C SER A 129 -22.17 26.73 -9.44
N ASN A 130 -21.89 27.69 -8.57
CA ASN A 130 -22.00 29.11 -8.90
C ASN A 130 -20.58 29.69 -9.02
N THR A 131 -20.18 29.83 -10.29
CA THR A 131 -19.40 30.92 -10.89
C THR A 131 -18.06 31.32 -10.24
N GLN A 132 -17.00 31.04 -11.01
CA GLN A 132 -15.65 31.64 -11.02
C GLN A 132 -15.34 32.75 -10.01
N THR A 133 -14.30 32.57 -9.21
CA THR A 133 -13.45 33.67 -8.74
C THR A 133 -12.01 33.20 -8.58
N GLU A 134 -11.08 34.11 -8.86
CA GLU A 134 -9.67 33.94 -9.18
C GLU A 134 -8.84 33.18 -8.14
N SER A 135 -7.85 32.42 -8.60
CA SER A 135 -6.92 31.68 -7.75
C SER A 135 -5.89 32.61 -7.11
N GLU A 136 -6.15 33.08 -5.88
CA GLU A 136 -5.07 33.52 -4.99
C GLU A 136 -4.42 32.29 -4.34
N THR A 137 -3.11 32.17 -4.50
CA THR A 137 -2.34 31.02 -4.05
C THR A 137 -2.11 31.14 -2.54
N ASN A 138 -2.96 30.51 -1.72
CA ASN A 138 -2.69 30.40 -0.29
C ASN A 138 -2.42 28.94 0.08
N ARG A 139 -1.21 28.70 0.58
CA ARG A 139 -0.65 27.39 0.88
C ARG A 139 -1.29 26.86 2.16
N ASP A 140 -2.07 25.80 2.06
CA ASP A 140 -2.59 25.06 3.21
C ASP A 140 -1.44 24.31 3.91
N PHE A 141 -0.85 24.92 4.94
CA PHE A 141 -0.07 24.21 5.94
C PHE A 141 -0.88 24.11 7.23
N ILE A 142 -0.99 22.89 7.77
CA ILE A 142 -1.54 22.64 9.10
C ILE A 142 -0.45 22.98 10.13
N HIS A 143 -0.70 24.00 10.94
CA HIS A 143 0.10 24.28 12.13
C HIS A 143 -0.29 23.32 13.26
N PHE A 144 0.70 22.70 13.87
CA PHE A 144 0.54 22.02 15.16
C PHE A 144 1.08 22.96 16.25
N GLU A 145 0.23 23.32 17.22
CA GLU A 145 0.63 23.91 18.49
C GLU A 145 1.26 22.87 19.42
#